data_AF-A0A357Y3M7-F1
#
_entry.id   AF-A0A357Y3M7-F1
#
_cell.length_a   1.000
_cell.length_b   1.000
_cell.length_c   1.000
_cell.angle_alpha   90.00
_cell.angle_beta   90.00
_cell.angle_gamma   90.00
#
_symmetry.space_group_name_H-M   'P 1'
#
loop_
_entity.id
_entity.type
_entity.pdbx_description
1 polymer ?
#
loop_
_entity_poly.entity_id
_entity_poly.type
_entity_poly.pdbx_seq_one_letter_code
_entity_poly.pdbx_strand_id
1 'polypeptide(L)'
;MIFVQELSGQEKRQLLEQKYDMQLTSNMGKELDSMCNLSEGIYERGEVNGRDLEKQSTVERLIRKGWDLTDIADATDWSVEQIKSFLKRKKLQLS
;
A
#
# COMPACT_ATOMS: atom_id res chain seq x y z
N MET A 1 18.21 -11.46 5.99
CA MET A 1 16.75 -11.63 6.03
C MET A 1 16.28 -11.65 4.59
N ILE A 2 15.81 -12.79 4.09
CA ILE A 2 15.53 -12.98 2.66
C ILE A 2 14.12 -12.44 2.38
N PHE A 3 14.02 -11.13 2.12
CA PHE A 3 12.89 -10.59 1.38
C PHE A 3 13.25 -10.65 -0.11
N VAL A 4 13.01 -11.79 -0.77
CA VAL A 4 13.01 -11.79 -2.25
C VAL A 4 11.67 -11.18 -2.66
N GLN A 5 11.64 -9.86 -2.84
CA GLN A 5 10.42 -9.11 -3.12
C GLN A 5 9.78 -9.49 -4.47
N GLU A 6 10.52 -10.12 -5.38
CA GLU A 6 10.04 -10.37 -6.76
C GLU A 6 9.67 -11.83 -7.06
N LEU A 7 9.82 -12.76 -6.10
CA LEU A 7 9.44 -14.16 -6.31
C LEU A 7 8.06 -14.44 -5.72
N SER A 8 7.21 -15.12 -6.50
CA SER A 8 5.95 -15.69 -6.03
C SER A 8 6.19 -16.71 -4.90
N GLY A 9 5.14 -17.01 -4.12
CA GLY A 9 5.22 -18.03 -3.07
C GLY A 9 5.72 -19.39 -3.59
N GLN A 10 5.37 -19.77 -4.82
CA GLN A 10 5.83 -21.00 -5.45
C GLN A 10 7.33 -20.96 -5.83
N GLU A 11 7.80 -19.85 -6.39
CA GLU A 11 9.23 -19.71 -6.73
C GLU A 11 10.10 -19.64 -5.48
N LYS A 12 9.59 -19.04 -4.40
CA LYS A 12 10.24 -19.07 -3.08
C LYS A 12 10.36 -20.50 -2.55
N ARG A 13 9.30 -21.32 -2.65
CA ARG A 13 9.38 -22.75 -2.28
C ARG A 13 10.43 -23.48 -3.10
N GLN A 14 10.41 -23.34 -4.42
CA GLN A 14 11.37 -24.00 -5.31
C GLN A 14 12.80 -23.57 -5.00
N LEU A 15 13.04 -22.28 -4.71
CA LEU A 15 14.36 -21.78 -4.29
C LEU A 15 14.82 -22.41 -2.98
N LEU A 16 13.95 -22.55 -1.99
CA LEU A 16 14.26 -23.13 -0.68
C LEU A 16 14.59 -24.63 -0.81
N GLU A 17 13.84 -25.36 -1.63
CA GLU A 17 14.06 -26.79 -1.89
C GLU A 17 15.32 -27.03 -2.74
N GLN A 18 15.50 -26.32 -3.85
CA GLN A 18 16.58 -26.59 -4.80
C GLN A 18 17.92 -25.96 -4.42
N LYS A 19 17.91 -24.74 -3.87
CA LYS A 19 19.15 -23.99 -3.60
C LYS A 19 19.68 -24.19 -2.19
N TYR A 20 18.79 -24.48 -1.24
CA TYR A 20 19.15 -24.62 0.18
C TYR A 20 18.91 -26.03 0.72
N ASP A 21 18.53 -26.99 -0.14
CA ASP A 21 18.26 -28.40 0.20
C ASP A 21 17.30 -28.56 1.39
N MET A 22 16.37 -27.61 1.56
CA MET A 22 15.38 -27.66 2.63
C MET A 22 14.19 -28.48 2.18
N GLN A 23 13.98 -29.64 2.81
CA GLN A 23 12.77 -30.44 2.60
C GLN A 23 11.58 -29.79 3.31
N LEU A 24 10.77 -29.04 2.56
CA LEU A 24 9.54 -28.45 3.06
C LEU A 24 8.51 -29.55 3.30
N THR A 25 8.24 -29.84 4.58
CA THR A 25 7.11 -30.70 4.94
C THR A 25 5.78 -30.02 4.59
N SER A 26 4.69 -30.80 4.45
CA SER A 26 3.36 -30.26 4.11
C SER A 26 2.90 -29.14 5.06
N ASN A 27 3.26 -29.22 6.35
CA ASN A 27 2.94 -28.18 7.33
C ASN A 27 3.77 -26.90 7.10
N MET A 28 5.09 -27.03 6.92
CA MET A 28 5.98 -25.90 6.64
C MET A 28 5.59 -25.19 5.34
N GLY A 29 5.16 -25.95 4.32
CA GLY A 29 4.65 -25.39 3.09
C GLY A 29 3.42 -24.52 3.31
N LYS A 30 2.42 -25.00 4.06
CA LYS A 30 1.19 -24.23 4.35
C LYS A 30 1.48 -22.96 5.13
N GLU A 31 2.41 -23.00 6.07
CA GLU A 31 2.86 -21.82 6.82
C GLU A 31 3.54 -20.81 5.88
N LEU A 32 4.40 -21.29 4.98
CA LEU A 32 5.08 -20.45 4.00
C LEU A 32 4.10 -19.77 3.03
N ASP A 33 3.07 -20.49 2.58
CA ASP A 33 2.01 -19.91 1.72
C ASP A 33 1.19 -18.87 2.49
N SER A 34 0.82 -19.17 3.74
CA SER A 34 0.08 -18.24 4.59
C SER A 34 0.85 -16.94 4.83
N MET A 35 2.18 -17.04 5.03
CA MET A 35 3.05 -15.89 5.16
C MET A 35 3.22 -15.11 3.85
N CYS A 36 3.29 -15.79 2.70
CA CYS A 36 3.35 -15.12 1.40
C CYS A 36 2.08 -14.31 1.14
N ASN A 37 0.90 -14.92 1.32
CA ASN A 37 -0.39 -14.24 1.18
C ASN A 37 -0.52 -13.06 2.15
N LEU A 38 -0.06 -13.21 3.40
CA LEU A 38 -0.05 -12.12 4.36
C LEU A 38 0.88 -10.99 3.91
N SER A 39 2.07 -11.31 3.40
CA SER A 39 3.06 -10.33 2.94
C SER A 39 2.55 -9.56 1.72
N GLU A 40 1.95 -10.25 0.75
CA GLU A 40 1.31 -9.65 -0.43
C GLU A 40 0.18 -8.71 0.00
N GLY A 41 -0.71 -9.17 0.88
CA GLY A 41 -1.79 -8.33 1.39
C GLY A 41 -1.31 -7.10 2.17
N ILE A 42 -0.18 -7.20 2.89
CA ILE A 42 0.44 -6.03 3.56
C ILE A 42 1.02 -5.08 2.52
N TYR A 43 1.72 -5.59 1.50
CA TYR A 43 2.32 -4.80 0.44
C TYR A 43 1.25 -4.03 -0.36
N GLU A 44 0.20 -4.71 -0.82
CA GLU A 44 -0.91 -4.09 -1.55
C GLU A 44 -1.62 -3.01 -0.72
N ARG A 45 -1.94 -3.31 0.55
CA ARG A 45 -2.51 -2.30 1.46
C ARG A 45 -1.56 -1.13 1.68
N GLY A 46 -0.26 -1.40 1.76
CA GLY A 46 0.78 -0.38 1.87
C GLY A 46 0.82 0.55 0.67
N GLU A 47 0.79 0.00 -0.55
CA GLU A 47 0.75 0.76 -1.80
C GLU A 47 -0.51 1.63 -1.90
N VAL A 48 -1.68 1.06 -1.61
CA VAL A 48 -2.96 1.80 -1.64
C VAL A 48 -2.94 2.93 -0.60
N ASN A 49 -2.56 2.63 0.64
CA ASN A 49 -2.46 3.63 1.70
C ASN A 49 -1.43 4.71 1.36
N GLY A 50 -0.30 4.34 0.77
CA GLY A 50 0.77 5.25 0.37
C GLY A 50 0.30 6.24 -0.70
N ARG A 51 -0.39 5.75 -1.73
CA ARG A 51 -0.98 6.60 -2.78
C ARG A 51 -2.03 7.55 -2.21
N ASP A 52 -2.89 7.07 -1.32
CA ASP A 52 -3.90 7.92 -0.68
C ASP A 52 -3.26 9.01 0.21
N LEU A 53 -2.21 8.67 0.96
CA LEU A 53 -1.45 9.64 1.77
C LEU A 53 -0.73 10.68 0.92
N GLU A 54 -0.14 10.27 -0.20
CA GLU A 54 0.53 11.17 -1.15
C GLU A 54 -0.47 12.16 -1.77
N LYS A 55 -1.64 11.67 -2.22
CA LYS A 55 -2.74 12.52 -2.71
C LYS A 55 -3.21 13.51 -1.65
N GLN A 56 -3.41 13.06 -0.41
CA GLN A 56 -3.78 13.94 0.71
C GLN A 56 -2.75 15.05 0.95
N SER A 57 -1.46 14.70 0.98
CA SER A 57 -0.37 15.68 1.14
C SER A 57 -0.33 16.69 -0.02
N THR A 58 -0.56 16.23 -1.24
CA THR A 58 -0.63 17.08 -2.43
C THR A 58 -1.80 18.05 -2.36
N VAL A 59 -3.01 17.59 -1.99
CA VAL A 59 -4.19 18.45 -1.78
C VAL A 59 -3.90 19.53 -0.74
N GLU A 60 -3.33 19.18 0.41
CA GLU A 60 -2.99 20.15 1.46
C GLU A 60 -2.01 21.21 0.97
N ARG A 61 -0.97 20.79 0.23
CA ARG A 61 0.04 21.68 -0.33
C ARG A 61 -0.57 22.67 -1.32
N LEU A 62 -1.50 22.23 -2.16
CA LEU A 62 -2.16 23.08 -3.16
C LEU A 62 -3.13 24.08 -2.52
N ILE A 63 -3.89 23.65 -1.51
CA ILE A 63 -4.76 24.55 -0.73
C ILE A 63 -3.93 25.64 -0.04
N ARG A 64 -2.79 25.28 0.56
CA ARG A 64 -1.89 26.26 1.18
C ARG A 64 -1.33 27.27 0.18
N LYS A 65 -1.20 26.89 -1.09
CA LYS A 65 -0.79 27.77 -2.19
C LYS A 65 -1.93 28.65 -2.73
N GLY A 66 -3.16 28.47 -2.25
CA GLY A 66 -4.33 29.25 -2.66
C GLY A 66 -4.97 28.81 -3.98
N TRP A 67 -4.75 27.57 -4.41
CA TRP A 67 -5.41 27.02 -5.59
C TRP A 67 -6.91 26.81 -5.33
N ASP A 68 -7.74 26.95 -6.37
CA ASP A 68 -9.17 26.68 -6.25
C ASP A 68 -9.44 25.17 -6.20
N LEU A 69 -10.57 24.80 -5.60
CA LEU A 69 -10.94 23.40 -5.41
C LEU A 69 -11.14 22.65 -6.72
N THR A 70 -11.53 23.32 -7.80
CA THR A 70 -11.68 22.71 -9.13
C THR A 70 -10.31 22.35 -9.72
N ASP A 71 -9.34 23.25 -9.65
CA ASP A 71 -7.98 23.01 -10.18
C ASP A 71 -7.27 21.90 -9.39
N ILE A 72 -7.55 21.81 -8.08
CA ILE A 72 -7.03 20.74 -7.23
C ILE A 72 -7.69 19.39 -7.57
N ALA A 73 -8.99 19.39 -7.85
CA ALA A 73 -9.72 18.19 -8.26
C ALA A 73 -9.11 17.61 -9.55
N ASP A 74 -8.88 18.48 -10.54
CA ASP A 74 -8.24 18.11 -11.81
C ASP A 74 -6.80 17.61 -11.61
N ALA A 75 -6.04 18.19 -10.67
CA ALA A 75 -4.65 17.81 -10.43
C ALA A 75 -4.45 16.53 -9.60
N THR A 76 -5.47 16.07 -8.87
CA THR A 76 -5.34 14.97 -7.89
C THR A 76 -6.23 13.75 -8.18
N ASP A 77 -7.03 13.83 -9.26
CA ASP A 77 -8.10 12.90 -9.61
C ASP A 77 -9.10 12.68 -8.46
N TRP A 78 -9.31 13.71 -7.64
CA TRP A 78 -10.31 13.70 -6.58
C TRP A 78 -11.49 14.57 -6.97
N SER A 79 -12.70 14.17 -6.59
CA SER A 79 -13.85 15.06 -6.69
C SER A 79 -13.76 16.20 -5.66
N VAL A 80 -14.40 17.32 -5.96
CA VAL A 80 -14.51 18.46 -5.03
C VAL A 80 -15.14 18.03 -3.70
N GLU A 81 -16.08 17.09 -3.72
CA GLU A 81 -16.70 16.49 -2.53
C GLU A 81 -15.71 15.69 -1.70
N GLN A 82 -14.81 14.92 -2.34
CA GLN A 82 -13.76 14.17 -1.66
C GLN A 82 -12.78 15.12 -0.96
N ILE A 83 -12.37 16.20 -1.63
CA ILE A 83 -11.51 17.24 -1.06
C ILE A 83 -12.20 17.93 0.14
N LYS A 84 -13.47 18.34 -0.01
CA LYS A 84 -14.25 18.96 1.09
C LYS A 84 -14.39 18.02 2.29
N SER A 85 -14.67 16.75 2.04
CA SER A 85 -14.82 15.73 3.08
C SER A 85 -13.50 15.49 3.81
N PHE A 86 -12.39 15.43 3.07
CA PHE A 86 -11.05 15.32 3.63
C PHE A 86 -10.70 16.51 4.54
N LEU A 87 -10.95 17.74 4.07
CA LEU A 87 -10.74 18.94 4.86
C LEU A 87 -11.60 18.98 6.13
N LYS A 88 -12.87 18.55 6.04
CA LYS A 88 -13.77 18.45 7.18
C LYS A 88 -13.25 17.45 8.21
N ARG A 89 -12.83 16.26 7.77
CA ARG A 89 -12.22 15.24 8.65
C ARG A 89 -10.96 15.78 9.32
N LYS A 90 -10.09 16.46 8.57
CA LYS A 90 -8.87 17.04 9.13
C LYS A 90 -9.17 18.13 10.16
N LYS A 91 -10.10 19.06 9.88
CA LYS A 91 -10.56 20.05 10.86
C LYS A 91 -11.13 19.41 12.13
N LEU A 92 -11.86 18.30 12.01
CA LEU A 92 -12.39 17.54 13.14
C LEU A 92 -11.29 16.87 14.00
N GLN A 93 -10.12 16.60 13.42
CA GLN A 93 -8.95 16.06 14.14
C GLN A 93 -8.06 17.15 14.75
N LEU A 94 -8.38 18.43 14.52
CA LEU A 94 -7.65 19.60 15.02
C LEU A 94 -8.42 20.37 16.12
N SER A 95 -9.56 19.85 16.61
CA SER A 95 -10.29 20.36 17.79
C SER A 95 -10.13 19.42 18.98
#